data_AF-A0A8J5YCE6-F1
#
_entry.id   AF-A0A8J5YCE6-F1
#
_cell.length_a   1.000
_cell.length_b   1.000
_cell.length_c   1.000
_cell.angle_alpha   90.00
_cell.angle_beta   90.00
_cell.angle_gamma   90.00
#
_symmetry.space_group_name_H-M   'P 1'
#
loop_
_entity.id
_entity.type
_entity.pdbx_description
1 polymer ?
#
loop_
_entity_poly.entity_id
_entity_poly.type
_entity_poly.pdbx_seq_one_letter_code
_entity_poly.pdbx_strand_id
1 'polypeptide(L)' 'MVMNFAFFEGIYNGSAVGILRLNAVLHAVRDIPIVEGSGIIRFVRGYALAKTVWFNKNGDEYNVTVVHY' A
#
# COMPACT_ATOMS: atom_id res chain seq x y z
N MET A 1 8.14 0.80 8.01
CA MET A 1 7.68 -0.03 6.88
C MET A 1 8.28 0.54 5.62
N VAL A 2 9.04 -0.30 4.92
CA VAL A 2 9.51 -0.09 3.55
C VAL A 2 9.08 -1.35 2.82
N MET A 3 8.03 -1.29 2.02
CA MET A 3 7.42 -2.48 1.42
C MET A 3 6.82 -2.15 0.07
N ASN A 4 6.80 -3.15 -0.81
CA ASN A 4 6.18 -3.06 -2.13
C ASN A 4 5.06 -4.09 -2.25
N PHE A 5 3.92 -3.67 -2.79
CA PHE A 5 2.81 -4.54 -3.17
C PHE A 5 2.88 -4.77 -4.67
N ALA A 6 3.23 -5.99 -5.08
CA ALA A 6 3.23 -6.41 -6.46
C ALA A 6 1.93 -7.13 -6.81
N PHE A 7 1.31 -6.73 -7.92
CA PHE A 7 0.08 -7.31 -8.42
C PHE A 7 0.38 -8.38 -9.48
N PHE A 8 -0.19 -9.57 -9.32
CA PHE A 8 0.02 -10.71 -10.23
C PHE A 8 -1.24 -11.09 -11.02
N GLU A 9 -2.35 -10.41 -10.78
CA GLU A 9 -3.66 -10.71 -11.39
C GLU A 9 -4.40 -9.42 -11.78
N GLY A 10 -5.39 -9.56 -12.66
CA GLY A 10 -6.23 -8.45 -13.12
C GLY A 10 -5.52 -7.45 -14.04
N ILE A 11 -6.10 -6.24 -14.15
CA ILE A 11 -5.58 -5.19 -15.06
C ILE A 11 -4.22 -4.65 -14.64
N TYR A 12 -3.87 -4.75 -13.35
CA TYR A 12 -2.62 -4.26 -12.79
C TYR A 12 -1.50 -5.31 -12.77
N ASN A 13 -1.71 -6.48 -13.37
CA ASN A 13 -0.72 -7.57 -13.39
C ASN A 13 0.65 -7.08 -13.91
N GLY A 14 1.71 -7.39 -13.15
CA GLY A 14 3.08 -6.98 -13.43
C GLY A 14 3.44 -5.57 -12.94
N SER A 15 2.48 -4.85 -12.34
CA SER A 15 2.71 -3.56 -11.71
C SER A 15 2.88 -3.69 -10.19
N ALA A 16 3.44 -2.65 -9.57
CA ALA A 16 3.61 -2.60 -8.12
C ALA A 16 3.45 -1.17 -7.59
N VAL A 17 3.07 -1.04 -6.32
CA VAL A 17 3.14 0.20 -5.55
C VAL A 17 4.06 0.05 -4.35
N GLY A 18 4.86 1.07 -4.07
CA GLY A 18 5.74 1.09 -2.91
C GLY A 18 5.25 2.04 -1.84
N ILE A 19 5.39 1.61 -0.58
CA ILE A 19 5.04 2.38 0.61
C ILE A 19 6.23 2.59 1.53
N LEU A 20 6.32 3.80 2.06
CA LEU A 20 7.35 4.17 3.04
C LEU A 20 6.71 4.98 4.17
N ARG A 21 6.68 4.41 5.38
CA ARG A 21 6.29 5.14 6.59
C ARG A 21 6.81 4.48 7.86
N LEU A 22 6.94 5.26 8.93
CA LEU A 22 7.09 4.74 10.28
C LEU A 22 5.82 3.96 10.68
N ASN A 23 5.98 2.69 11.05
CA ASN A 23 4.85 1.84 11.41
C ASN A 23 4.50 1.99 12.89
N ALA A 24 3.51 2.83 13.18
CA ALA A 24 3.00 2.98 14.53
C ALA A 24 1.81 2.01 14.73
N VAL A 25 2.12 0.72 14.93
CA VAL A 25 1.14 -0.40 15.00
C VAL A 25 0.05 -0.22 16.06
N LEU A 26 0.31 0.60 17.09
CA LEU A 26 -0.67 0.93 18.13
C LEU A 26 -1.80 1.86 17.64
N HIS A 27 -1.67 2.48 16.46
CA HIS A 27 -2.76 3.26 15.87
C HIS A 27 -3.73 2.35 15.11
N ALA A 28 -5.03 2.54 15.37
CA ALA A 28 -6.10 1.77 14.73
C ALA A 28 -6.09 1.87 13.19
N VAL A 29 -5.78 3.05 12.64
CA VAL A 29 -5.64 3.29 11.20
C VAL A 29 -4.39 4.11 10.95
N ARG A 30 -3.59 3.71 9.96
CA ARG A 30 -2.34 4.37 9.57
C ARG A 30 -2.46 4.84 8.13
N ASP A 31 -2.36 6.15 7.93
CA ASP A 31 -2.21 6.76 6.61
C ASP A 31 -0.77 6.60 6.12
N ILE A 32 -0.55 5.95 4.99
CA ILE A 32 0.77 5.59 4.46
C ILE A 32 0.89 6.15 3.04
N PRO A 33 1.83 7.07 2.76
CA PRO A 33 1.99 7.63 1.43
C PRO A 33 2.48 6.56 0.44
N ILE A 34 1.94 6.60 -0.78
CA ILE A 34 2.50 5.86 -1.92
C ILE A 34 3.69 6.65 -2.45
N VAL A 35 4.88 6.04 -2.43
CA VAL A 35 6.13 6.70 -2.83
C VAL A 35 6.57 6.34 -4.24
N GLU A 36 6.14 5.19 -4.75
CA GLU A 36 6.47 4.74 -6.10
C GLU A 36 5.34 3.90 -6.70
N GLY A 37 5.32 3.84 -8.03
CA GLY A 37 4.50 2.92 -8.80
C GLY A 37 5.25 2.47 -10.05
N SER A 38 5.05 1.21 -10.45
CA SER A 38 5.67 0.60 -11.62
C SER A 38 4.62 0.14 -12.64
N GLY A 39 5.06 -0.21 -13.85
CA GLY A 39 4.18 -0.74 -14.88
C GLY A 39 3.12 0.27 -15.36
N ILE A 40 1.86 -0.15 -15.35
CA ILE A 40 0.74 0.68 -15.83
C ILE A 40 0.38 1.81 -14.84
N ILE A 41 0.74 1.65 -13.56
CA ILE A 41 0.54 2.66 -12.51
C ILE A 41 1.81 3.47 -12.26
N ARG A 42 2.58 3.75 -13.32
CA ARG A 42 3.75 4.63 -13.21
C ARG A 42 3.33 6.05 -12.83
N PHE A 43 4.22 6.78 -12.15
CA PHE A 43 3.97 8.16 -11.68
C PHE A 43 2.75 8.31 -10.78
N VAL A 44 2.34 7.22 -10.13
CA VAL A 44 1.20 7.20 -9.22
C VAL A 44 1.40 8.16 -8.05
N ARG A 45 0.30 8.79 -7.63
CA ARG A 45 0.21 9.53 -6.36
C ARG A 45 -1.00 9.04 -5.59
N GLY A 46 -0.87 8.93 -4.27
CA GLY A 46 -1.96 8.44 -3.45
C GLY A 46 -1.52 8.08 -2.05
N TYR A 47 -2.40 7.39 -1.35
CA TYR A 47 -2.19 6.95 0.01
C TYR A 47 -2.81 5.57 0.24
N ALA A 48 -2.31 4.87 1.26
CA ALA A 48 -2.82 3.62 1.74
C ALA A 48 -3.25 3.77 3.20
N LEU A 49 -4.44 3.27 3.54
CA LEU A 49 -4.90 3.17 4.92
C LEU A 49 -4.68 1.74 5.39
N ALA A 50 -3.77 1.57 6.37
CA ALA A 50 -3.51 0.28 6.99
C ALA A 50 -4.22 0.16 8.34
N LYS A 51 -5.09 -0.85 8.47
CA LYS A 51 -5.84 -1.16 9.69
C LYS A 51 -5.45 -2.53 10.22
N THR A 52 -5.07 -2.61 11.49
CA THR A 52 -4.78 -3.91 12.13
C THR A 52 -6.09 -4.59 12.47
N VAL A 53 -6.40 -5.68 11.76
CA VAL A 53 -7.65 -6.45 11.98
C VAL A 53 -7.46 -7.43 13.15
N TRP A 54 -6.29 -8.08 13.22
CA TRP A 54 -5.95 -8.99 14.33
C TRP A 54 -4.53 -8.77 14.83
N PHE A 55 -4.41 -8.43 16.12
CA PHE A 55 -3.13 -8.09 16.76
C PHE A 55 -2.15 -9.27 16.83
N ASN A 56 -2.63 -10.52 16.86
CA ASN A 56 -1.80 -11.71 17.08
C ASN A 56 -1.26 -12.36 15.79
N LYS A 57 -1.69 -11.93 14.59
CA LYS A 57 -1.31 -12.58 13.31
C LYS A 57 -0.78 -11.62 12.23
N ASN A 58 -0.54 -10.35 12.55
CA ASN A 58 -0.16 -9.32 11.57
C ASN A 58 -1.05 -9.37 10.30
N GLY A 59 -2.37 -9.46 10.52
CA GLY A 59 -3.37 -9.30 9.46
C GLY A 59 -3.72 -7.83 9.35
N ASP A 60 -2.86 -7.05 8.68
CA ASP A 60 -3.13 -5.67 8.34
C ASP A 60 -3.94 -5.62 7.05
N GLU A 61 -5.10 -4.98 7.07
CA GLU A 61 -5.88 -4.66 5.89
C GLU A 61 -5.40 -3.34 5.30
N TYR A 62 -5.11 -3.33 4.00
CA TYR A 62 -4.65 -2.15 3.27
C TYR A 62 -5.71 -1.71 2.27
N ASN A 63 -6.24 -0.51 2.46
CA ASN A 63 -7.06 0.15 1.45
C ASN A 63 -6.20 1.20 0.74
N VAL A 64 -5.93 0.97 -0.56
CA VAL A 64 -5.02 1.80 -1.35
C VAL A 64 -5.83 2.64 -2.33
N THR A 65 -5.70 3.96 -2.25
CA THR A 65 -6.32 4.90 -3.18
C THR A 65 -5.23 5.62 -3.96
N VAL A 66 -5.30 5.53 -5.29
CA VAL A 66 -4.26 6.01 -6.19
C VAL A 66 -4.84 6.74 -7.39
N VAL A 67 -4.10 7.74 -7.86
CA VAL A 67 -4.30 8.40 -9.15
C VAL A 67 -3.04 8.16 -9.98
N HIS A 68 -3.21 7.63 -11.18
CA HIS A 68 -2.13 7.40 -12.15
C HIS A 68 -2.61 7.77 -13.56
N TYR A 69 -1.67 7.82 -14.50
CA TYR A 69 -1.92 8.15 -15.92
C TYR A 69 -2.40 6.93 -16.71
#